data_AF-A0A949PGP6-F1
#
_entry.id   AF-A0A949PGP6-F1
#
_cell.length_a   1.000
_cell.length_b   1.000
_cell.length_c   1.000
_cell.angle_alpha   90.00
_cell.angle_beta   90.00
_cell.angle_gamma   90.00
#
_symmetry.space_group_name_H-M   'P 1'
#
loop_
_entity.id
_entity.type
_entity.pdbx_description
1 polymer ?
#
loop_
_entity_poly.entity_id
_entity_poly.type
_entity_poly.pdbx_seq_one_letter_code
_entity_poly.pdbx_strand_id
1 'polypeptide(L)'
;MAAMEILMWAVGALILCLAVGLFWLDRQFEEPSAKHVPSLAGALGAKSVLAVFAHPDDEQLIAGLLIRAVQQDGATTRMITATKGEAGTPLPQISRLEELGTIRHAEVLKNGYALGIKEQQVWDYPDGGLVDQDFEALVSRVQDQIKTWQADLIISFWPASGFSDHQDHKTIGAATVEAVKRLRDTDPDAAPKAIAYILAPSAMMKRLGGELGKRVVANQPAPTHAMPGEG
;
A
#
# COMPACT_ATOMS: atom_id res chain seq x y z
N MET A 1 27.59 10.82 46.03
CA MET A 1 28.20 11.31 44.77
C MET A 1 28.40 10.15 43.79
N ALA A 2 29.15 9.10 44.12
CA ALA A 2 29.36 7.94 43.24
C ALA A 2 28.09 7.24 42.70
N ALA A 3 27.05 7.05 43.52
CA ALA A 3 25.80 6.41 43.08
C ALA A 3 25.04 7.24 42.02
N MET A 4 25.11 8.57 42.11
CA MET A 4 24.46 9.49 41.16
C MET A 4 25.22 9.55 39.83
N GLU A 5 26.56 9.49 39.87
CA GLU A 5 27.40 9.38 38.67
C GLU A 5 27.19 8.05 37.95
N ILE A 6 27.15 6.93 38.69
CA ILE A 6 26.86 5.61 38.12
C ILE A 6 25.48 5.59 37.46
N LEU A 7 24.46 6.15 38.13
CA LEU A 7 23.11 6.28 37.57
C LEU A 7 23.10 7.12 36.29
N MET A 8 23.81 8.25 36.27
CA MET A 8 23.92 9.12 35.09
C MET A 8 24.58 8.41 33.90
N TRP A 9 25.66 7.66 34.13
CA TRP A 9 26.30 6.84 33.09
C TRP A 9 25.40 5.71 32.61
N ALA A 10 24.67 5.05 33.51
CA ALA A 10 23.73 3.98 33.15
C ALA A 10 22.58 4.53 32.29
N VAL A 11 22.00 5.68 32.66
CA VAL A 11 20.96 6.36 31.87
C VAL A 11 21.51 6.81 30.52
N GLY A 12 22.71 7.40 30.47
CA GLY A 12 23.35 7.82 29.22
C GLY A 12 23.62 6.65 28.27
N ALA A 13 24.12 5.54 28.80
CA ALA A 13 24.33 4.31 28.03
C ALA A 13 23.00 3.73 27.50
N LEU A 14 21.95 3.71 28.33
CA LEU A 14 20.63 3.25 27.91
C LEU A 14 20.06 4.12 26.78
N ILE A 15 20.13 5.45 26.90
CA ILE A 15 19.68 6.38 25.85
C ILE A 15 20.45 6.14 24.55
N LEU A 16 21.78 5.99 24.63
CA LEU A 16 22.59 5.70 23.45
C LEU A 16 22.22 4.36 22.81
N CYS A 17 22.03 3.31 23.61
CA CYS A 17 21.59 2.00 23.11
C CYS A 17 20.22 2.09 22.42
N LEU A 18 19.27 2.84 22.98
CA LEU A 18 17.96 3.06 22.36
C LEU A 18 18.09 3.84 21.05
N ALA A 19 18.88 4.92 21.02
CA ALA A 19 19.09 5.72 19.81
C ALA A 19 19.75 4.90 18.69
N VAL A 20 20.78 4.11 19.01
CA VAL A 20 21.42 3.20 18.05
C VAL A 20 20.45 2.12 17.57
N GLY A 21 19.63 1.57 18.48
CA GLY A 21 18.60 0.59 18.15
C GLY A 21 17.54 1.15 17.20
N LEU A 22 17.04 2.37 17.46
CA LEU A 22 16.07 3.06 16.61
C LEU A 22 16.67 3.40 15.24
N PHE A 23 17.90 3.94 15.20
CA PHE A 23 18.60 4.20 13.95
C PHE A 23 18.79 2.91 13.14
N TRP A 24 19.22 1.84 13.79
CA TRP A 24 19.37 0.54 13.12
C TRP A 24 18.03 0.01 12.57
N LEU A 25 16.94 0.18 13.32
CA LEU A 25 15.59 -0.24 12.90
C LEU A 25 15.12 0.55 11.69
N ASP A 26 15.27 1.87 11.72
CA ASP A 26 14.90 2.77 10.61
C ASP A 26 15.60 2.38 9.30
N ARG A 27 16.90 2.08 9.38
CA ARG A 27 17.68 1.59 8.23
C ARG A 27 17.19 0.27 7.63
N GLN A 28 16.32 -0.49 8.29
CA GLN A 28 15.73 -1.69 7.71
C GLN A 28 14.64 -1.37 6.69
N PHE A 29 14.08 -0.16 6.75
CA PHE A 29 13.01 0.31 5.88
C PHE A 29 13.52 1.20 4.74
N GLU A 30 14.80 1.60 4.77
CA GLU A 30 15.45 2.30 3.67
C GLU A 30 15.64 1.40 2.45
N GLU A 31 15.50 2.00 1.26
CA GLU A 31 15.84 1.39 -0.03
C GLU A 31 16.91 2.23 -0.74
N PRO A 32 18.22 2.02 -0.44
CA PRO A 32 19.29 2.91 -0.89
C PRO A 32 19.47 3.00 -2.40
N SER A 33 19.02 1.97 -3.14
CA SER A 33 19.09 1.96 -4.61
C SER A 33 17.99 2.78 -5.27
N ALA A 34 16.94 3.14 -4.53
CA ALA A 34 15.78 3.83 -5.06
C ALA A 34 16.01 5.35 -5.12
N LYS A 35 15.50 5.99 -6.17
CA LYS A 35 15.50 7.44 -6.27
C LYS A 35 14.52 8.02 -5.26
N HIS A 36 15.02 8.83 -4.33
CA HIS A 36 14.19 9.49 -3.34
C HIS A 36 13.46 10.68 -3.98
N VAL A 37 12.14 10.71 -3.83
CA VAL A 37 11.28 11.80 -4.30
C VAL A 37 10.41 12.33 -3.15
N PRO A 38 10.14 13.64 -3.09
CA PRO A 38 9.28 14.20 -2.04
C PRO A 38 7.84 13.73 -2.19
N SER A 39 7.37 13.59 -3.44
CA SER A 39 6.08 13.00 -3.80
C SER A 39 6.19 12.26 -5.14
N LEU A 40 5.61 11.07 -5.23
CA LEU A 40 5.57 10.27 -6.45
C LEU A 40 4.62 10.87 -7.48
N ALA A 41 3.45 11.37 -7.04
CA ALA A 41 2.49 12.01 -7.94
C ALA A 41 3.10 13.26 -8.57
N GLY A 42 3.75 14.12 -7.77
CA GLY A 42 4.50 15.27 -8.27
C GLY A 42 5.65 14.89 -9.21
N ALA A 43 6.46 13.88 -8.86
CA ALA A 43 7.56 13.41 -9.70
C ALA A 43 7.11 12.88 -11.06
N LEU A 44 5.89 12.33 -11.15
CA LEU A 44 5.29 11.81 -12.38
C LEU A 44 4.36 12.82 -13.07
N GLY A 45 4.13 14.00 -12.47
CA GLY A 45 3.18 15.00 -12.98
C GLY A 45 1.73 14.49 -13.00
N ALA A 46 1.37 13.59 -12.09
CA ALA A 46 0.05 12.98 -12.00
C ALA A 46 -0.97 13.94 -11.34
N LYS A 47 -2.19 13.96 -11.87
CA LYS A 47 -3.30 14.81 -11.39
C LYS A 47 -4.52 14.01 -10.93
N SER A 48 -4.65 12.75 -11.33
CA SER A 48 -5.73 11.84 -10.96
C SER A 48 -5.15 10.48 -10.55
N VAL A 49 -4.97 10.29 -9.24
CA VAL A 49 -4.40 9.08 -8.67
C VAL A 49 -5.51 8.12 -8.30
N LEU A 50 -5.42 6.87 -8.77
CA LEU A 50 -6.31 5.79 -8.36
C LEU A 50 -5.51 4.69 -7.66
N ALA A 51 -5.83 4.46 -6.40
CA ALA A 51 -5.34 3.33 -5.63
C ALA A 51 -6.28 2.12 -5.75
N VAL A 52 -5.76 0.94 -6.04
CA VAL A 52 -6.52 -0.30 -6.25
C VAL A 52 -6.02 -1.38 -5.30
N PHE A 53 -6.83 -1.69 -4.29
CA PHE A 53 -6.50 -2.55 -3.16
C PHE A 53 -7.41 -3.77 -3.05
N ALA A 54 -6.94 -4.76 -2.28
CA ALA A 54 -7.69 -5.98 -2.03
C ALA A 54 -8.58 -5.84 -0.79
N HIS A 55 -8.04 -5.34 0.32
CA HIS A 55 -8.71 -5.34 1.62
C HIS A 55 -8.76 -3.95 2.26
N PRO A 56 -9.74 -3.68 3.14
CA PRO A 56 -9.71 -2.53 4.04
C PRO A 56 -8.41 -2.56 4.85
N ASP A 57 -7.71 -1.43 5.03
CA ASP A 57 -6.39 -1.26 5.67
C ASP A 57 -5.17 -1.25 4.74
N ASP A 58 -5.28 -1.77 3.52
CA ASP A 58 -4.21 -1.68 2.52
C ASP A 58 -3.82 -0.23 2.21
N GLU A 59 -4.75 0.72 2.36
CA GLU A 59 -4.48 2.14 2.13
C GLU A 59 -3.47 2.72 3.13
N GLN A 60 -3.37 2.13 4.32
CA GLN A 60 -2.43 2.55 5.36
C GLN A 60 -0.98 2.29 4.95
N LEU A 61 -0.73 1.29 4.09
CA LEU A 61 0.61 0.98 3.57
C LEU A 61 1.23 2.16 2.82
N ILE A 62 0.40 3.05 2.28
CA ILE A 62 0.82 4.20 1.47
C ILE A 62 0.22 5.53 1.93
N ALA A 63 -0.23 5.64 3.18
CA ALA A 63 -0.91 6.83 3.70
C ALA A 63 -0.13 8.12 3.40
N GLY A 64 1.18 8.12 3.67
CA GLY A 64 2.06 9.27 3.41
C GLY A 64 2.16 9.67 1.93
N LEU A 65 2.00 8.71 1.00
CA LEU A 65 1.94 8.99 -0.44
C LEU A 65 0.61 9.66 -0.80
N LEU A 66 -0.51 9.12 -0.34
CA LEU A 66 -1.85 9.66 -0.61
C LEU A 66 -2.00 11.08 -0.07
N ILE A 67 -1.57 11.31 1.17
CA ILE A 67 -1.60 12.63 1.81
C ILE A 67 -0.81 13.65 1.00
N ARG A 68 0.39 13.31 0.53
CA ARG A 68 1.23 14.21 -0.28
C ARG A 68 0.64 14.48 -1.66
N ALA A 69 0.10 13.46 -2.31
CA ALA A 69 -0.56 13.62 -3.60
C ALA A 69 -1.67 14.68 -3.50
N VAL A 70 -2.45 14.67 -2.41
CA VAL A 70 -3.49 15.67 -2.15
C VAL A 70 -2.88 17.03 -1.75
N GLN A 71 -2.10 17.06 -0.67
CA GLN A 71 -1.70 18.31 -0.02
C GLN A 71 -0.56 19.05 -0.72
N GLN A 72 0.40 18.34 -1.30
CA GLN A 72 1.58 18.93 -1.95
C GLN A 72 1.35 19.14 -3.45
N ASP A 73 0.72 18.16 -4.12
CA ASP A 73 0.61 18.18 -5.59
C ASP A 73 -0.76 18.63 -6.12
N GLY A 74 -1.76 18.72 -5.24
CA GLY A 74 -3.15 19.05 -5.60
C GLY A 74 -3.80 17.99 -6.49
N ALA A 75 -3.32 16.74 -6.44
CA ALA A 75 -3.89 15.63 -7.19
C ALA A 75 -5.21 15.19 -6.58
N THR A 76 -6.16 14.79 -7.44
CA THR A 76 -7.38 14.11 -6.99
C THR A 76 -7.06 12.64 -6.75
N THR A 77 -7.17 12.19 -5.51
CA THR A 77 -6.98 10.78 -5.14
C THR A 77 -8.33 10.06 -5.07
N ARG A 78 -8.37 8.83 -5.57
CA ARG A 78 -9.51 7.92 -5.52
C ARG A 78 -9.07 6.51 -5.18
N MET A 79 -9.99 5.69 -4.70
CA MET A 79 -9.65 4.36 -4.20
C MET A 79 -10.69 3.30 -4.52
N ILE A 80 -10.21 2.09 -4.76
CA ILE A 80 -11.02 0.88 -4.82
C ILE A 80 -10.46 -0.08 -3.77
N THR A 81 -11.35 -0.70 -3.02
CA THR A 81 -11.07 -1.86 -2.18
C THR A 81 -11.94 -3.02 -2.64
N ALA A 82 -11.33 -4.13 -3.06
CA ALA A 82 -12.07 -5.20 -3.74
C ALA A 82 -12.99 -6.01 -2.80
N THR A 83 -12.60 -6.18 -1.55
CA THR A 83 -13.30 -7.01 -0.55
C THR A 83 -13.71 -6.19 0.66
N LYS A 84 -14.49 -6.78 1.58
CA LYS A 84 -14.85 -6.14 2.86
C LYS A 84 -13.98 -6.59 4.03
N GLY A 85 -13.01 -7.50 3.80
CA GLY A 85 -12.12 -7.96 4.84
C GLY A 85 -12.80 -8.87 5.89
N GLU A 86 -13.89 -9.53 5.53
CA GLU A 86 -14.71 -10.34 6.44
C GLU A 86 -14.04 -11.64 6.94
N ALA A 87 -12.97 -12.10 6.28
CA ALA A 87 -12.19 -13.27 6.69
C ALA A 87 -11.02 -12.91 7.64
N GLY A 88 -10.86 -11.62 7.94
CA GLY A 88 -9.87 -11.12 8.89
C GLY A 88 -10.07 -11.62 10.33
N THR A 89 -9.06 -11.41 11.16
CA THR A 89 -9.13 -11.70 12.60
C THR A 89 -9.13 -10.40 13.39
N PRO A 90 -10.20 -10.06 14.14
CA PRO A 90 -10.24 -8.82 14.91
C PRO A 90 -9.32 -8.93 16.14
N LEU A 91 -8.44 -7.94 16.31
CA LEU A 91 -7.51 -7.87 17.44
C LEU A 91 -7.49 -6.45 18.04
N PRO A 92 -8.05 -6.23 19.26
CA PRO A 92 -8.81 -7.19 20.07
C PRO A 92 -10.15 -7.59 19.42
N GLN A 93 -10.78 -8.67 19.89
CA GLN A 93 -12.10 -9.07 19.40
C GLN A 93 -13.16 -8.07 19.89
N ILE A 94 -13.46 -7.09 19.04
CA ILE A 94 -14.41 -5.99 19.33
C ILE A 94 -15.81 -6.21 18.74
N SER A 95 -16.02 -7.29 17.99
CA SER A 95 -17.28 -7.62 17.31
C SER A 95 -17.47 -9.13 17.13
N ARG A 96 -18.67 -9.51 16.64
CA ARG A 96 -18.88 -10.86 16.09
C ARG A 96 -18.18 -10.94 14.72
N LEU A 97 -17.62 -12.11 14.39
CA LEU A 97 -16.92 -12.32 13.12
C LEU A 97 -17.82 -12.02 11.91
N GLU A 98 -19.11 -12.37 12.00
CA GLU A 98 -20.12 -12.10 10.97
C GLU A 98 -20.30 -10.60 10.66
N GLU A 99 -19.99 -9.73 11.62
CA GLU A 99 -20.14 -8.27 11.49
C GLU A 99 -18.85 -7.60 11.01
N LEU A 100 -17.74 -8.34 10.96
CA LEU A 100 -16.41 -7.78 10.70
C LEU A 100 -16.34 -7.08 9.34
N GLY A 101 -16.90 -7.68 8.28
CA GLY A 101 -16.92 -7.06 6.96
C GLY A 101 -17.69 -5.74 6.93
N THR A 102 -18.80 -5.63 7.66
CA THR A 102 -19.56 -4.37 7.78
C THR A 102 -18.76 -3.30 8.52
N ILE A 103 -18.08 -3.68 9.59
CA ILE A 103 -17.24 -2.77 10.39
C ILE A 103 -16.07 -2.27 9.55
N ARG A 104 -15.30 -3.18 8.94
CA ARG A 104 -14.13 -2.84 8.12
C ARG A 104 -14.50 -2.04 6.87
N HIS A 105 -15.66 -2.29 6.27
CA HIS A 105 -16.21 -1.42 5.23
C HIS A 105 -16.35 0.03 5.74
N ALA A 106 -16.96 0.24 6.90
CA ALA A 106 -17.10 1.58 7.47
C ALA A 106 -15.73 2.20 7.83
N GLU A 107 -14.79 1.39 8.33
CA GLU A 107 -13.43 1.82 8.66
C GLU A 107 -12.65 2.30 7.44
N VAL A 108 -12.62 1.54 6.34
CA VAL A 108 -11.90 1.97 5.13
C VAL A 108 -12.51 3.24 4.55
N LEU A 109 -13.84 3.39 4.58
CA LEU A 109 -14.48 4.63 4.14
C LEU A 109 -14.05 5.84 5.00
N LYS A 110 -14.01 5.66 6.33
CA LYS A 110 -13.57 6.70 7.26
C LYS A 110 -12.09 7.03 7.09
N ASN A 111 -11.24 6.01 6.92
CA ASN A 111 -9.80 6.17 6.71
C ASN A 111 -9.53 6.90 5.39
N GLY A 112 -10.18 6.48 4.30
CA GLY A 112 -10.05 7.14 3.01
C GLY A 112 -10.41 8.63 3.08
N TYR A 113 -11.50 8.97 3.79
CA TYR A 113 -11.86 10.38 4.02
C TYR A 113 -10.75 11.14 4.80
N ALA A 114 -10.20 10.53 5.86
CA ALA A 114 -9.13 11.15 6.64
C ALA A 114 -7.83 11.35 5.85
N LEU A 115 -7.55 10.47 4.88
CA LEU A 115 -6.41 10.57 3.95
C LEU A 115 -6.65 11.59 2.81
N GLY A 116 -7.82 12.21 2.73
CA GLY A 116 -8.17 13.17 1.69
C GLY A 116 -8.62 12.51 0.37
N ILE A 117 -8.98 11.23 0.38
CA ILE A 117 -9.51 10.53 -0.79
C ILE A 117 -10.87 11.13 -1.16
N LYS A 118 -10.98 11.63 -2.39
CA LYS A 118 -12.17 12.35 -2.85
C LYS A 118 -13.36 11.42 -3.07
N GLU A 119 -13.10 10.27 -3.68
CA GLU A 119 -14.12 9.26 -4.00
C GLU A 119 -13.51 7.87 -3.81
N GLN A 120 -14.28 6.94 -3.27
CA GLN A 120 -13.83 5.57 -3.04
C GLN A 120 -14.97 4.58 -3.23
N GLN A 121 -14.64 3.35 -3.62
CA GLN A 121 -15.56 2.23 -3.72
C GLN A 121 -15.02 1.04 -2.94
N VAL A 122 -15.92 0.41 -2.19
CA VAL A 122 -15.69 -0.93 -1.63
C VAL A 122 -16.57 -1.89 -2.42
N TRP A 123 -15.98 -2.87 -3.06
CA TRP A 123 -16.70 -3.90 -3.80
C TRP A 123 -17.13 -5.05 -2.88
N ASP A 124 -17.85 -6.02 -3.44
CA ASP A 124 -18.47 -7.12 -2.71
C ASP A 124 -17.83 -8.48 -3.04
N TYR A 125 -16.54 -8.50 -3.42
CA TYR A 125 -15.85 -9.76 -3.61
C TYR A 125 -15.49 -10.41 -2.26
N PRO A 126 -15.47 -11.76 -2.19
CA PRO A 126 -15.13 -12.47 -0.96
C PRO A 126 -13.65 -12.26 -0.58
N ASP A 127 -13.41 -11.94 0.69
CA ASP A 127 -12.07 -11.88 1.28
C ASP A 127 -11.37 -13.25 1.23
N GLY A 128 -10.17 -13.31 0.64
CA GLY A 128 -9.41 -14.51 0.34
C GLY A 128 -9.84 -15.24 -0.94
N GLY A 129 -10.85 -14.73 -1.66
CA GLY A 129 -11.50 -15.41 -2.77
C GLY A 129 -11.38 -14.72 -4.13
N LEU A 130 -10.53 -13.70 -4.29
CA LEU A 130 -10.39 -13.01 -5.58
C LEU A 130 -9.89 -13.95 -6.69
N VAL A 131 -9.05 -14.93 -6.34
CA VAL A 131 -8.50 -15.91 -7.30
C VAL A 131 -9.56 -16.80 -7.94
N ASP A 132 -10.69 -17.00 -7.25
CA ASP A 132 -11.80 -17.84 -7.71
C ASP A 132 -12.85 -17.05 -8.51
N GLN A 133 -12.67 -15.73 -8.65
CA GLN A 133 -13.59 -14.88 -9.40
C GLN A 133 -13.29 -14.92 -10.90
N ASP A 134 -14.27 -14.49 -11.71
CA ASP A 134 -14.04 -14.25 -13.13
C ASP A 134 -13.03 -13.10 -13.31
N PHE A 135 -11.82 -13.49 -13.72
CA PHE A 135 -10.71 -12.56 -13.92
C PHE A 135 -11.03 -11.51 -14.99
N GLU A 136 -11.77 -11.87 -16.04
CA GLU A 136 -12.15 -10.94 -17.11
C GLU A 136 -13.11 -9.88 -16.58
N ALA A 137 -14.09 -10.30 -15.77
CA ALA A 137 -15.00 -9.36 -15.10
C ALA A 137 -14.25 -8.43 -14.13
N LEU A 138 -13.27 -8.95 -13.38
CA LEU A 138 -12.44 -8.14 -12.48
C LEU A 138 -11.61 -7.10 -13.25
N VAL A 139 -10.97 -7.52 -14.35
CA VAL A 139 -10.22 -6.63 -15.26
C VAL A 139 -11.13 -5.54 -15.83
N SER A 140 -12.29 -5.90 -16.36
CA SER A 140 -13.26 -4.94 -16.90
C SER A 140 -13.71 -3.94 -15.85
N ARG A 141 -13.99 -4.39 -14.62
CA ARG A 141 -14.42 -3.52 -13.53
C ARG A 141 -13.33 -2.51 -13.14
N VAL A 142 -12.06 -2.93 -13.07
CA VAL A 142 -10.93 -2.01 -12.86
C VAL A 142 -10.81 -1.02 -14.03
N GLN A 143 -10.87 -1.51 -15.26
CA GLN A 143 -10.81 -0.69 -16.47
C GLN A 143 -11.90 0.41 -16.48
N ASP A 144 -13.12 0.06 -16.10
CA ASP A 144 -14.23 1.01 -16.05
C ASP A 144 -13.99 2.12 -15.02
N GLN A 145 -13.41 1.80 -13.86
CA GLN A 145 -13.05 2.83 -12.87
C GLN A 145 -11.90 3.72 -13.35
N ILE A 146 -10.89 3.14 -14.04
CA ILE A 146 -9.81 3.92 -14.65
C ILE A 146 -10.39 4.97 -15.61
N LYS A 147 -11.30 4.56 -16.51
CA LYS A 147 -11.96 5.47 -17.47
C LYS A 147 -12.86 6.50 -16.76
N THR A 148 -13.71 6.04 -15.85
CA THR A 148 -14.68 6.88 -15.13
C THR A 148 -13.99 8.01 -14.36
N TRP A 149 -12.86 7.70 -13.73
CA TRP A 149 -12.11 8.66 -12.93
C TRP A 149 -10.93 9.29 -13.66
N GLN A 150 -10.73 8.95 -14.94
CA GLN A 150 -9.65 9.44 -15.80
C GLN A 150 -8.30 9.34 -15.09
N ALA A 151 -8.02 8.17 -14.50
CA ALA A 151 -6.83 7.97 -13.69
C ALA A 151 -5.56 8.04 -14.54
N ASP A 152 -4.59 8.86 -14.14
CA ASP A 152 -3.31 9.00 -14.84
C ASP A 152 -2.15 8.31 -14.12
N LEU A 153 -2.28 8.09 -12.81
CA LEU A 153 -1.41 7.25 -12.01
C LEU A 153 -2.22 6.18 -11.28
N ILE A 154 -1.84 4.92 -11.45
CA ILE A 154 -2.39 3.80 -10.70
C ILE A 154 -1.41 3.38 -9.61
N ILE A 155 -1.91 3.08 -8.42
CA ILE A 155 -1.15 2.46 -7.34
C ILE A 155 -1.79 1.12 -7.00
N SER A 156 -1.02 0.04 -7.07
CA SER A 156 -1.52 -1.31 -6.77
C SER A 156 -0.37 -2.23 -6.33
N PHE A 157 -0.64 -3.53 -6.25
CA PHE A 157 0.35 -4.53 -5.86
C PHE A 157 1.13 -5.07 -7.05
N TRP A 158 2.40 -5.41 -6.82
CA TRP A 158 3.16 -6.16 -7.82
C TRP A 158 2.59 -7.58 -7.96
N PRO A 159 2.19 -8.04 -9.17
CA PRO A 159 1.44 -9.29 -9.32
C PRO A 159 2.12 -10.55 -8.77
N ALA A 160 3.46 -10.61 -8.78
CA ALA A 160 4.17 -11.82 -8.35
C ALA A 160 4.40 -11.90 -6.83
N SER A 161 4.48 -10.76 -6.14
CA SER A 161 4.75 -10.73 -4.69
C SER A 161 3.55 -10.30 -3.85
N GLY A 162 2.60 -9.53 -4.41
CA GLY A 162 1.43 -9.04 -3.69
C GLY A 162 1.76 -8.21 -2.44
N PHE A 163 2.98 -7.68 -2.30
CA PHE A 163 3.55 -7.13 -1.06
C PHE A 163 3.72 -8.15 0.10
N SER A 164 2.77 -9.07 0.31
CA SER A 164 2.73 -10.00 1.45
C SER A 164 2.66 -11.49 1.06
N ASP A 165 2.80 -11.80 -0.24
CA ASP A 165 2.51 -13.11 -0.86
C ASP A 165 1.01 -13.51 -0.85
N HIS A 166 0.12 -12.65 -0.36
CA HIS A 166 -1.33 -12.88 -0.31
C HIS A 166 -1.95 -12.99 -1.70
N GLN A 167 -2.81 -13.99 -1.91
CA GLN A 167 -3.32 -14.28 -3.24
C GLN A 167 -4.24 -13.16 -3.77
N ASP A 168 -5.07 -12.56 -2.93
CA ASP A 168 -5.91 -11.44 -3.37
C ASP A 168 -5.10 -10.23 -3.82
N HIS A 169 -3.97 -9.92 -3.15
CA HIS A 169 -3.10 -8.82 -3.56
C HIS A 169 -2.49 -9.09 -4.93
N LYS A 170 -2.06 -10.33 -5.18
CA LYS A 170 -1.54 -10.76 -6.48
C LYS A 170 -2.61 -10.67 -7.56
N THR A 171 -3.82 -11.16 -7.28
CA THR A 171 -4.93 -11.20 -8.23
C THR A 171 -5.39 -9.80 -8.61
N ILE A 172 -5.60 -8.89 -7.63
CA ILE A 172 -6.00 -7.51 -7.94
C ILE A 172 -4.88 -6.73 -8.64
N GLY A 173 -3.62 -6.99 -8.28
CA GLY A 173 -2.46 -6.44 -8.98
C GLY A 173 -2.38 -6.90 -10.43
N ALA A 174 -2.59 -8.20 -10.69
CA ALA A 174 -2.63 -8.77 -12.03
C ALA A 174 -3.77 -8.19 -12.87
N ALA A 175 -4.99 -8.11 -12.29
CA ALA A 175 -6.14 -7.53 -12.96
C ALA A 175 -5.91 -6.05 -13.30
N THR A 176 -5.27 -5.30 -12.42
CA THR A 176 -4.91 -3.90 -12.65
C THR A 176 -3.91 -3.74 -13.80
N VAL A 177 -2.87 -4.56 -13.85
CA VAL A 177 -1.89 -4.54 -14.94
C VAL A 177 -2.55 -4.86 -16.28
N GLU A 178 -3.39 -5.90 -16.32
CA GLU A 178 -4.09 -6.28 -17.54
C GLU A 178 -5.10 -5.21 -17.98
N ALA A 179 -5.82 -4.57 -17.05
CA ALA A 179 -6.73 -3.46 -17.36
C ALA A 179 -5.99 -2.27 -18.01
N VAL A 180 -4.85 -1.88 -17.47
CA VAL A 180 -4.01 -0.80 -18.03
C VAL A 180 -3.44 -1.21 -19.38
N LYS A 181 -2.96 -2.45 -19.54
CA LYS A 181 -2.45 -2.95 -20.81
C LYS A 181 -3.53 -2.90 -21.90
N ARG A 182 -4.73 -3.39 -21.62
CA ARG A 182 -5.85 -3.35 -22.56
C ARG A 182 -6.20 -1.92 -22.96
N LEU A 183 -6.25 -0.99 -22.01
CA LEU A 183 -6.47 0.43 -22.34
C LEU A 183 -5.37 0.97 -23.25
N ARG A 184 -4.09 0.67 -23.00
CA ARG A 184 -3.01 1.09 -23.90
C ARG A 184 -3.17 0.56 -25.32
N ASP A 185 -3.76 -0.62 -25.49
CA ASP A 185 -3.97 -1.23 -26.79
C ASP A 185 -5.25 -0.70 -27.49
N THR A 186 -6.33 -0.42 -26.73
CA THR A 186 -7.65 -0.09 -27.29
C THR A 186 -8.04 1.39 -27.21
N ASP A 187 -7.58 2.10 -26.19
CA ASP A 187 -7.88 3.51 -25.91
C ASP A 187 -6.69 4.18 -25.16
N PRO A 188 -5.59 4.47 -25.88
CA PRO A 188 -4.37 5.00 -25.28
C PRO A 188 -4.55 6.33 -24.52
N ASP A 189 -5.54 7.15 -24.93
CA ASP A 189 -5.83 8.44 -24.31
C ASP A 189 -6.47 8.27 -22.92
N ALA A 190 -7.21 7.18 -22.71
CA ALA A 190 -7.76 6.81 -21.41
C ALA A 190 -6.79 5.99 -20.53
N ALA A 191 -5.65 5.56 -21.07
CA ALA A 191 -4.71 4.71 -20.36
C ALA A 191 -3.85 5.50 -19.34
N PRO A 192 -3.64 4.97 -18.12
CA PRO A 192 -2.75 5.59 -17.15
C PRO A 192 -1.30 5.68 -17.66
N LYS A 193 -0.68 6.82 -17.38
CA LYS A 193 0.72 7.11 -17.74
C LYS A 193 1.68 6.17 -17.01
N ALA A 194 1.37 5.83 -15.77
CA ALA A 194 2.20 4.99 -14.93
C ALA A 194 1.38 4.09 -14.00
N ILE A 195 1.99 2.96 -13.64
CA ILE A 195 1.58 2.13 -12.51
C ILE A 195 2.73 2.16 -11.50
N ALA A 196 2.42 2.49 -10.26
CA ALA A 196 3.30 2.37 -9.12
C ALA A 196 2.91 1.13 -8.31
N TYR A 197 3.91 0.35 -7.91
CA TYR A 197 3.70 -0.86 -7.13
C TYR A 197 4.12 -0.65 -5.68
N ILE A 198 3.29 -1.13 -4.75
CA ILE A 198 3.67 -1.22 -3.34
C ILE A 198 4.63 -2.41 -3.19
N LEU A 199 5.84 -2.12 -2.68
CA LEU A 199 6.89 -3.11 -2.47
C LEU A 199 7.17 -3.24 -0.98
N ALA A 200 7.45 -4.46 -0.52
CA ALA A 200 7.82 -4.66 0.87
C ALA A 200 9.28 -4.21 1.08
N PRO A 201 9.64 -3.66 2.25
CA PRO A 201 11.01 -3.19 2.50
C PRO A 201 12.00 -4.37 2.48
N SER A 202 12.91 -4.36 1.50
CA SER A 202 13.73 -5.51 1.14
C SER A 202 14.66 -5.95 2.26
N ALA A 203 15.29 -4.99 2.95
CA ALA A 203 16.22 -5.27 4.05
C ALA A 203 15.49 -5.85 5.27
N MET A 204 14.40 -5.21 5.70
CA MET A 204 13.55 -5.71 6.78
C MET A 204 13.02 -7.12 6.47
N MET A 205 12.46 -7.35 5.28
CA MET A 205 11.85 -8.63 4.92
C MET A 205 12.88 -9.76 4.84
N LYS A 206 14.08 -9.51 4.31
CA LYS A 206 15.16 -10.51 4.28
C LYS A 206 15.68 -10.88 5.67
N ARG A 207 15.73 -9.91 6.60
CA ARG A 207 16.32 -10.09 7.94
C ARG A 207 15.32 -10.60 8.97
N LEU A 208 14.08 -10.10 8.93
CA LEU A 208 13.07 -10.31 9.97
C LEU A 208 11.84 -11.05 9.46
N GLY A 209 11.61 -11.14 8.14
CA GLY A 209 10.41 -11.76 7.56
C GLY A 209 10.48 -13.29 7.39
N GLY A 210 11.56 -13.95 7.81
CA GLY A 210 11.73 -15.40 7.66
C GLY A 210 11.70 -15.86 6.20
N GLU A 211 11.21 -17.08 5.94
CA GLU A 211 11.13 -17.64 4.58
C GLU A 211 10.07 -16.93 3.72
N LEU A 212 8.98 -16.47 4.33
CA LEU A 212 7.96 -15.67 3.65
C LEU A 212 8.56 -14.34 3.15
N GLY A 213 9.28 -13.62 4.02
CA GLY A 213 9.92 -12.36 3.64
C GLY A 213 10.95 -12.52 2.53
N LYS A 214 11.78 -13.57 2.59
CA LYS A 214 12.73 -13.89 1.51
C LYS A 214 12.01 -14.16 0.18
N ARG A 215 10.90 -14.88 0.20
CA ARG A 215 10.09 -15.19 -0.98
C ARG A 215 9.46 -13.94 -1.58
N VAL A 216 8.86 -13.08 -0.76
CA VAL A 216 8.30 -11.79 -1.19
C VAL A 216 9.36 -10.98 -1.92
N VAL A 217 10.55 -10.82 -1.32
CA VAL A 217 11.61 -10.01 -1.92
C VAL A 217 12.19 -10.65 -3.19
N ALA A 218 12.26 -11.98 -3.27
CA ALA A 218 12.68 -12.68 -4.48
C ALA A 218 11.70 -12.50 -5.66
N ASN A 219 10.41 -12.26 -5.36
CA ASN A 219 9.34 -12.14 -6.35
C ASN A 219 8.93 -10.69 -6.65
N GLN A 220 9.59 -9.69 -6.06
CA GLN A 220 9.31 -8.28 -6.31
C GLN A 220 10.47 -7.62 -7.08
N PRO A 221 10.20 -6.60 -7.91
CA PRO A 221 11.25 -5.90 -8.63
C PRO A 221 12.09 -5.06 -7.66
N ALA A 222 13.29 -4.67 -8.10
CA ALA A 222 14.05 -3.65 -7.40
C ALA A 222 13.26 -2.32 -7.38
N PRO A 223 13.22 -1.60 -6.24
CA PRO A 223 12.53 -0.33 -6.16
C PRO A 223 13.23 0.71 -7.02
N THR A 224 12.45 1.46 -7.81
CA THR A 224 12.95 2.57 -8.62
C THR A 224 12.82 3.91 -7.91
N HIS A 225 11.80 4.04 -7.05
CA HIS A 225 11.48 5.26 -6.31
C HIS A 225 11.22 4.93 -4.84
N ALA A 226 11.59 5.84 -3.96
CA ALA A 226 11.26 5.82 -2.55
C ALA A 226 10.76 7.20 -2.12
N MET A 227 9.89 7.22 -1.11
CA MET A 227 9.34 8.42 -0.50
C MET A 227 9.51 8.34 1.02
N PRO A 228 9.61 9.48 1.72
CA PRO A 228 9.51 9.50 3.17
C PRO A 228 8.18 8.92 3.65
N GLY A 229 8.19 8.15 4.74
CA GLY A 229 6.98 7.54 5.31
C GLY A 229 6.05 8.51 6.04
N GLU A 230 6.57 9.65 6.50
CA GLU A 230 5.83 10.61 7.35
C GLU A 230 4.94 11.54 6.53
N GLY A 231 3.61 11.44 6.59
CA GLY A 231 2.66 12.42 6.02
C GLY A 231 2.07 13.31 7.09
#